data_AF-A0AAU6EKS7-F1
#
_entry.id   AF-A0AAU6EKS7-F1
#
_cell.length_a   1.000
_cell.length_b   1.000
_cell.length_c   1.000
_cell.angle_alpha   90.00
_cell.angle_beta   90.00
_cell.angle_gamma   90.00
#
_symmetry.space_group_name_H-M   'P 1'
#
loop_
_entity.id
_entity.type
_entity.pdbx_description
1 polymer ?
#
loop_
_entity_poly.entity_id
_entity_poly.type
_entity_poly.pdbx_seq_one_letter_code
_entity_poly.pdbx_strand_id
1 'polypeptide(L)'
;MLQETVDEIAARLGASATLEDRVFQLLAYAAQSGDIDVVRQESILRRRATDQVRAYFEGYGIAGARGPVRIPADADLGVLARVCVPLRHHEVTYGYLWLLDDGTLGDDALASVGDLVSRAATVLAQEARSRQDLGANLRELFSSDAEERSRALSRLDDVRGPVTAIAARTSPDRVAALWTLPRAVLADPAFPVRGEPLVALLVPAGQAGELADRIQGMYGTLVGVGAPRDEPAQAWRSWREAVHALGVAGRVPALAPVATWPGLGVYRLLARMSPAGLRELAEETAGLAEDPELARTVESYLDRAGHVQETAGALGVHRQTLYYRLAKAERLTGRDLADGEDRLLIHLALKAAHLL
;
A
#
# COMPACT_ATOMS: atom_id res chain seq x y z
N MET A 1 -26.29 7.95 5.31
CA MET A 1 -25.89 9.28 5.79
C MET A 1 -25.26 10.17 4.71
N LEU A 2 -24.07 9.88 4.18
CA LEU A 2 -23.46 10.71 3.12
C LEU A 2 -24.30 10.70 1.84
N GLN A 3 -24.71 9.52 1.37
CA GLN A 3 -25.57 9.37 0.19
C GLN A 3 -26.88 10.17 0.33
N GLU A 4 -27.63 9.96 1.42
CA GLU A 4 -28.87 10.71 1.70
C GLU A 4 -28.66 12.23 1.73
N THR A 5 -27.52 12.69 2.25
CA THR A 5 -27.20 14.12 2.27
C THR A 5 -26.94 14.65 0.86
N VAL A 6 -26.26 13.89 0.01
CA VAL A 6 -26.02 14.27 -1.40
C VAL A 6 -27.32 14.25 -2.20
N ASP A 7 -28.19 13.27 -1.97
CA ASP A 7 -29.52 13.19 -2.60
C ASP A 7 -30.38 14.40 -2.21
N GLU A 8 -30.37 14.78 -0.93
CA GLU A 8 -31.11 15.95 -0.42
C GLU A 8 -30.58 17.26 -1.00
N ILE A 9 -29.25 17.42 -1.09
CA ILE A 9 -28.61 18.59 -1.72
C ILE A 9 -29.00 18.68 -3.19
N ALA A 10 -28.85 17.58 -3.94
CA ALA A 10 -29.19 17.56 -5.36
C ALA A 10 -30.67 17.86 -5.61
N ALA A 11 -31.56 17.31 -4.77
CA ALA A 11 -33.00 17.58 -4.85
C ALA A 11 -33.32 19.07 -4.61
N ARG A 12 -32.68 19.71 -3.61
CA ARG A 12 -32.91 21.13 -3.29
C ARG A 12 -32.35 22.08 -4.34
N LEU A 13 -31.20 21.74 -4.90
CA LEU A 13 -30.50 22.61 -5.85
C LEU A 13 -30.93 22.41 -7.29
N GLY A 14 -31.68 21.35 -7.62
CA GLY A 14 -31.99 21.05 -9.02
C GLY A 14 -30.76 20.60 -9.83
N ALA A 15 -29.67 20.23 -9.17
CA ALA A 15 -28.37 20.02 -9.80
C ALA A 15 -27.83 18.61 -9.53
N SER A 16 -27.12 18.06 -10.51
CA SER A 16 -26.36 16.82 -10.30
C SER A 16 -25.19 17.08 -9.36
N ALA A 17 -25.05 16.23 -8.34
CA ALA A 17 -24.07 16.38 -7.28
C ALA A 17 -23.17 15.14 -7.16
N THR A 18 -21.87 15.35 -6.95
CA THR A 18 -20.94 14.30 -6.49
C THR A 18 -20.22 14.76 -5.24
N LEU A 19 -20.02 13.85 -4.30
CA LEU A 19 -19.24 14.08 -3.10
C LEU A 19 -18.00 13.23 -3.17
N GLU A 20 -16.85 13.88 -3.06
CA GLU A 20 -15.53 13.29 -3.13
C GLU A 20 -14.72 13.64 -1.89
N ASP A 21 -13.76 12.81 -1.55
CA ASP A 21 -12.75 13.12 -0.53
C ASP A 21 -11.63 14.05 -1.08
N ARG A 22 -10.62 14.36 -0.25
CA ARG A 22 -9.53 15.28 -0.60
C ARG A 22 -8.67 14.85 -1.79
N VAL A 23 -8.82 13.62 -2.27
CA VAL A 23 -8.00 13.02 -3.32
C VAL A 23 -8.85 12.57 -4.51
N PHE A 24 -10.05 13.14 -4.62
CA PHE A 24 -10.96 12.99 -5.76
C PHE A 24 -11.47 11.56 -5.94
N GLN A 25 -11.63 10.83 -4.84
CA GLN A 25 -12.36 9.58 -4.86
C GLN A 25 -13.83 9.81 -4.53
N LEU A 26 -14.70 9.24 -5.38
CA LEU A 26 -16.15 9.33 -5.27
C LEU A 26 -16.68 8.55 -4.04
N LEU A 27 -17.37 9.27 -3.15
CA LEU A 27 -17.98 8.73 -1.93
C LEU A 27 -19.51 8.60 -2.06
N ALA A 28 -20.16 9.55 -2.73
CA ALA A 28 -21.59 9.55 -2.97
C ALA A 28 -21.92 10.37 -4.22
N TYR A 29 -23.05 10.10 -4.86
CA TYR A 29 -23.49 10.82 -6.05
C TYR A 29 -25.02 10.86 -6.13
N ALA A 30 -25.56 11.96 -6.66
CA ALA A 30 -26.97 12.10 -6.97
C ALA A 30 -27.13 12.66 -8.39
N ALA A 31 -27.99 12.03 -9.17
CA ALA A 31 -28.28 12.45 -10.53
C ALA A 31 -29.63 13.15 -10.61
N GLN A 32 -29.63 14.34 -11.21
CA GLN A 32 -30.84 14.95 -11.76
C GLN A 32 -30.80 14.81 -13.29
N SER A 33 -31.97 14.68 -13.91
CA SER A 33 -32.15 14.50 -15.35
C SER A 33 -31.61 15.69 -16.16
N GLY A 34 -30.63 15.41 -17.03
CA GLY A 34 -29.86 16.37 -17.83
C GLY A 34 -28.46 15.80 -18.13
N ASP A 35 -27.84 16.21 -19.24
CA ASP A 35 -26.68 15.56 -19.86
C ASP A 35 -25.53 15.19 -18.90
N ILE A 36 -24.99 13.97 -19.09
CA ILE A 36 -23.88 13.41 -18.31
C ILE A 36 -22.58 13.69 -19.07
N ASP A 37 -21.60 14.37 -18.45
CA ASP A 37 -20.30 14.57 -19.09
C ASP A 37 -19.39 13.35 -19.03
N VAL A 38 -18.38 13.33 -19.91
CA VAL A 38 -17.42 12.22 -20.02
C VAL A 38 -16.62 12.05 -18.72
N VAL A 39 -16.27 13.15 -18.04
CA VAL A 39 -15.55 13.13 -16.75
C VAL A 39 -16.39 12.48 -15.65
N ARG A 40 -17.70 12.71 -15.60
CA ARG A 40 -18.63 12.07 -14.67
C ARG A 40 -18.90 10.63 -15.06
N GLN A 41 -19.03 10.31 -16.34
CA GLN A 41 -19.12 8.92 -16.78
C GLN A 41 -17.85 8.15 -16.37
N GLU A 42 -16.66 8.71 -16.58
CA GLU A 42 -15.40 8.10 -16.18
C GLU A 42 -15.22 8.07 -14.65
N SER A 43 -15.55 9.12 -13.91
CA SER A 43 -15.46 9.13 -12.44
C SER A 43 -16.49 8.22 -11.77
N ILE A 44 -17.65 7.95 -12.38
CA ILE A 44 -18.62 6.96 -11.89
C ILE A 44 -18.17 5.53 -12.26
N LEU A 45 -17.71 5.32 -13.50
CA LEU A 45 -17.31 4.00 -14.01
C LEU A 45 -15.94 3.54 -13.47
N ARG A 46 -14.97 4.45 -13.34
CA ARG A 46 -13.59 4.19 -12.86
C ARG A 46 -13.37 4.60 -11.40
N ARG A 47 -14.33 5.29 -10.77
CA ARG A 47 -14.24 5.79 -9.38
C ARG A 47 -13.05 6.71 -9.10
N ARG A 48 -12.48 7.37 -10.11
CA ARG A 48 -11.31 8.27 -9.98
C ARG A 48 -11.14 9.18 -11.22
N ALA A 49 -10.72 10.44 -11.00
CA ALA A 49 -10.32 11.37 -12.07
C ALA A 49 -8.87 11.15 -12.55
N THR A 50 -8.53 11.58 -13.78
CA THR A 50 -7.15 11.54 -14.31
C THR A 50 -6.27 12.62 -13.64
N ASP A 51 -4.95 12.40 -13.61
CA ASP A 51 -4.00 13.35 -12.99
C ASP A 51 -4.04 14.75 -13.65
N GLN A 52 -4.32 14.81 -14.95
CA GLN A 52 -4.47 16.07 -15.70
C GLN A 52 -5.73 16.85 -15.27
N VAL A 53 -6.87 16.17 -15.10
CA VAL A 53 -8.12 16.78 -14.63
C VAL A 53 -7.98 17.23 -13.17
N ARG A 54 -7.26 16.45 -12.35
CA ARG A 54 -6.95 16.84 -10.97
C ARG A 54 -6.14 18.13 -10.90
N ALA A 55 -5.05 18.22 -11.66
CA ALA A 55 -4.23 19.42 -11.72
C ALA A 55 -5.02 20.65 -12.19
N TYR A 56 -5.93 20.47 -13.15
CA TYR A 56 -6.85 21.51 -13.60
C TYR A 56 -7.72 22.05 -12.43
N PHE A 57 -8.39 21.17 -11.68
CA PHE A 57 -9.22 21.58 -10.55
C PHE A 57 -8.42 22.22 -9.41
N GLU A 58 -7.26 21.66 -9.07
CA GLU A 58 -6.38 22.21 -8.03
C GLU A 58 -5.87 23.61 -8.39
N GLY A 59 -5.70 23.91 -9.68
CA GLY A 59 -5.32 25.23 -10.20
C GLY A 59 -6.26 26.37 -9.82
N TYR A 60 -7.52 26.07 -9.49
CA TYR A 60 -8.51 27.04 -9.00
C TYR A 60 -8.42 27.32 -7.49
N GLY A 61 -7.44 26.74 -6.79
CA GLY A 61 -7.21 27.00 -5.37
C GLY A 61 -8.25 26.38 -4.43
N ILE A 62 -8.99 25.37 -4.90
CA ILE A 62 -10.09 24.72 -4.16
C ILE A 62 -9.64 24.15 -2.80
N ALA A 63 -8.38 23.77 -2.64
CA ALA A 63 -7.84 23.24 -1.39
C ALA A 63 -7.84 24.28 -0.25
N GLY A 64 -7.62 25.56 -0.58
CA GLY A 64 -7.56 26.67 0.37
C GLY A 64 -8.85 27.49 0.47
N ALA A 65 -9.76 27.34 -0.50
CA ALA A 65 -11.00 28.11 -0.59
C ALA A 65 -11.89 27.94 0.65
N ARG A 66 -12.45 29.06 1.13
CA ARG A 66 -13.35 29.11 2.31
C ARG A 66 -14.84 29.00 1.96
N GLY A 67 -15.17 28.98 0.67
CA GLY A 67 -16.53 28.91 0.16
C GLY A 67 -16.55 28.33 -1.25
N PRO A 68 -17.73 28.34 -1.91
CA PRO A 68 -17.89 27.80 -3.25
C PRO A 68 -16.93 28.43 -4.26
N VAL A 69 -16.38 27.62 -5.15
CA VAL A 69 -15.49 28.01 -6.24
C VAL A 69 -16.14 27.58 -7.56
N ARG A 70 -16.43 28.54 -8.44
CA ARG A 70 -16.95 28.24 -9.78
C ARG A 70 -15.80 27.88 -10.70
N ILE A 71 -15.95 26.76 -11.39
CA ILE A 71 -14.99 26.24 -12.36
C ILE A 71 -15.67 26.25 -13.73
N PRO A 72 -15.09 26.93 -14.73
CA PRO A 72 -15.65 26.98 -16.08
C PRO A 72 -15.58 25.61 -16.76
N ALA A 73 -16.33 25.45 -17.84
CA ALA A 73 -16.19 24.29 -18.72
C ALA A 73 -14.84 24.34 -19.46
N ASP A 74 -14.28 23.18 -19.75
CA ASP A 74 -13.10 23.00 -20.59
C ASP A 74 -13.35 21.89 -21.60
N ALA A 75 -13.46 22.26 -22.87
CA ALA A 75 -13.81 21.34 -23.95
C ALA A 75 -12.69 20.35 -24.27
N ASP A 76 -11.43 20.75 -24.12
CA ASP A 76 -10.26 19.92 -24.42
C ASP A 76 -10.09 18.82 -23.37
N LEU A 77 -10.43 19.12 -22.11
CA LEU A 77 -10.44 18.18 -21.00
C LEU A 77 -11.78 17.44 -20.84
N GLY A 78 -12.81 17.79 -21.60
CA GLY A 78 -14.15 17.21 -21.49
C GLY A 78 -14.87 17.53 -20.18
N VAL A 79 -14.50 18.65 -19.53
CA VAL A 79 -15.02 19.10 -18.23
C VAL A 79 -16.22 20.03 -18.44
N LEU A 80 -17.39 19.70 -17.89
CA LEU A 80 -18.48 20.68 -17.78
C LEU A 80 -18.25 21.68 -16.64
N ALA A 81 -18.84 22.87 -16.82
CA ALA A 81 -18.90 23.91 -15.80
C ALA A 81 -19.52 23.36 -14.51
N ARG A 82 -18.92 23.72 -13.38
CA ARG A 82 -19.31 23.18 -12.06
C ARG A 82 -18.93 24.12 -10.93
N VAL A 83 -19.65 23.98 -9.82
CA VAL A 83 -19.28 24.60 -8.55
C VAL A 83 -18.62 23.54 -7.67
N CYS A 84 -17.42 23.85 -7.18
CA CYS A 84 -16.74 23.12 -6.13
C CYS A 84 -17.06 23.75 -4.78
N VAL A 85 -17.65 23.00 -3.86
CA VAL A 85 -17.89 23.43 -2.48
C VAL A 85 -16.95 22.64 -1.57
N PRO A 86 -15.92 23.29 -0.98
CA PRO A 86 -15.01 22.62 -0.05
C PRO A 86 -15.75 22.18 1.22
N LEU A 87 -15.64 20.90 1.56
CA LEU A 87 -16.24 20.32 2.77
C LEU A 87 -15.31 20.56 3.97
N ARG A 88 -15.47 21.71 4.63
CA ARG A 88 -14.59 22.17 5.71
C ARG A 88 -15.15 21.90 7.10
N HIS A 89 -14.28 21.53 8.02
CA HIS A 89 -14.59 21.42 9.45
C HIS A 89 -13.39 21.92 10.27
N HIS A 90 -13.59 22.89 11.17
CA HIS A 90 -12.52 23.58 11.92
C HIS A 90 -11.33 24.03 11.04
N GLU A 91 -11.61 24.79 9.97
CA GLU A 91 -10.61 25.31 9.00
C GLU A 91 -9.89 24.27 8.11
N VAL A 92 -10.19 22.98 8.26
CA VAL A 92 -9.60 21.91 7.44
C VAL A 92 -10.60 21.41 6.41
N THR A 93 -10.21 21.36 5.13
CA THR A 93 -10.99 20.74 4.05
C THR A 93 -10.86 19.22 4.12
N TYR A 94 -11.96 18.46 4.15
CA TYR A 94 -11.96 17.00 4.21
C TYR A 94 -12.44 16.33 2.91
N GLY A 95 -12.94 17.11 1.97
CA GLY A 95 -13.40 16.66 0.67
C GLY A 95 -14.02 17.81 -0.12
N TYR A 96 -14.65 17.46 -1.23
CA TYR A 96 -15.27 18.40 -2.15
C TYR A 96 -16.67 17.90 -2.51
N LEU A 97 -17.64 18.81 -2.51
CA LEU A 97 -18.93 18.61 -3.15
C LEU A 97 -18.88 19.31 -4.50
N TRP A 98 -19.09 18.56 -5.57
CA TRP A 98 -19.15 19.05 -6.93
C TRP A 98 -20.59 19.13 -7.39
N LEU A 99 -20.97 20.27 -7.96
CA LEU A 99 -22.30 20.52 -8.50
C LEU A 99 -22.15 20.93 -9.96
N LEU A 100 -22.79 20.21 -10.89
CA LEU A 100 -22.81 20.67 -12.28
C LEU A 100 -23.56 22.00 -12.36
N ASP A 101 -22.94 22.98 -13.02
CA ASP A 101 -23.46 24.35 -13.13
C ASP A 101 -23.88 24.60 -14.58
N ASP A 102 -25.20 24.61 -14.81
CA ASP A 102 -25.81 25.00 -16.09
C ASP A 102 -26.06 26.53 -16.16
N GLY A 103 -25.56 27.29 -15.19
CA GLY A 103 -25.76 28.73 -15.05
C GLY A 103 -26.94 29.12 -14.16
N THR A 104 -27.70 28.15 -13.62
CA THR A 104 -28.85 28.41 -12.74
C THR A 104 -28.50 28.39 -11.24
N LEU A 105 -27.33 27.87 -10.87
CA LEU A 105 -26.89 27.81 -9.48
C LEU A 105 -26.49 29.19 -8.98
N GLY A 106 -27.41 29.88 -8.29
CA GLY A 106 -27.15 31.16 -7.62
C GLY A 106 -26.52 31.00 -6.23
N ASP A 107 -25.90 32.08 -5.73
CA ASP A 107 -25.23 32.07 -4.42
C ASP A 107 -26.22 31.84 -3.26
N ASP A 108 -27.45 32.36 -3.37
CA ASP A 108 -28.52 32.12 -2.39
C ASP A 108 -28.95 30.63 -2.35
N ALA A 109 -28.99 29.97 -3.51
CA ALA A 109 -29.29 28.55 -3.60
C ALA A 109 -28.18 27.72 -2.94
N LEU A 110 -26.92 28.04 -3.20
CA LEU A 110 -25.77 27.40 -2.55
C LEU A 110 -25.77 27.63 -1.03
N ALA A 111 -26.13 28.83 -0.57
CA ALA A 111 -26.27 29.14 0.85
C ALA A 111 -27.40 28.33 1.52
N SER A 112 -28.50 28.07 0.82
CA SER A 112 -29.66 27.33 1.34
C SER A 112 -29.36 25.88 1.76
N VAL A 113 -28.29 25.30 1.23
CA VAL A 113 -27.83 23.94 1.57
C VAL A 113 -26.63 23.92 2.52
N GLY A 114 -26.22 25.08 3.05
CA GLY A 114 -25.03 25.22 3.90
C GLY A 114 -25.01 24.28 5.12
N ASP A 115 -26.17 24.02 5.73
CA ASP A 115 -26.30 23.08 6.84
C ASP A 115 -26.02 21.62 6.42
N LEU A 116 -26.46 21.23 5.22
CA LEU A 116 -26.23 19.89 4.66
C LEU A 116 -24.75 19.69 4.30
N VAL A 117 -24.14 20.72 3.72
CA VAL A 117 -22.70 20.77 3.44
C VAL A 117 -21.90 20.65 4.74
N SER A 118 -22.29 21.39 5.79
CA SER A 118 -21.65 21.34 7.11
C SER A 118 -21.81 19.98 7.79
N ARG A 119 -22.98 19.34 7.64
CA ARG A 119 -23.24 17.97 8.12
C ARG A 119 -22.32 16.98 7.40
N ALA A 120 -22.24 17.02 6.07
CA ALA A 120 -21.35 16.17 5.30
C ALA A 120 -19.88 16.36 5.69
N ALA A 121 -19.43 17.61 5.83
CA ALA A 121 -18.07 17.92 6.27
C ALA A 121 -17.77 17.40 7.69
N THR A 122 -18.74 17.49 8.60
CA THR A 122 -18.61 16.96 9.97
C THR A 122 -18.49 15.44 9.98
N VAL A 123 -19.27 14.74 9.16
CA VAL A 123 -19.17 13.28 9.01
C VAL A 123 -17.79 12.89 8.47
N LEU A 124 -17.31 13.55 7.41
CA LEU A 124 -15.97 13.28 6.87
C LEU A 124 -14.87 13.58 7.91
N ALA A 125 -15.00 14.65 8.69
CA ALA A 125 -14.05 15.00 9.73
C ALA A 125 -14.07 13.99 10.90
N GLN A 126 -15.24 13.50 11.30
CA GLN A 126 -15.38 12.44 12.30
C GLN A 126 -14.76 11.14 11.82
N GLU A 127 -15.00 10.75 10.57
CA GLU A 127 -14.37 9.59 9.97
C GLU A 127 -12.84 9.74 9.88
N ALA A 128 -12.34 10.92 9.51
CA ALA A 128 -10.91 11.19 9.46
C ALA A 128 -10.25 11.12 10.86
N ARG A 129 -10.91 11.67 11.89
CA ARG A 129 -10.46 11.58 13.29
C ARG A 129 -10.50 10.16 13.83
N SER A 130 -11.61 9.45 13.61
CA SER A 130 -11.71 8.03 13.98
C SER A 130 -10.57 7.23 13.38
N ARG A 131 -10.18 7.49 12.12
CA ARG A 131 -9.03 6.83 11.50
C ARG A 131 -7.68 7.28 12.08
N GLN A 132 -7.51 8.54 12.47
CA GLN A 132 -6.32 8.98 13.21
C GLN A 132 -6.20 8.27 14.56
N ASP A 133 -7.31 8.12 15.28
CA ASP A 133 -7.38 7.41 16.55
C ASP A 133 -7.12 5.90 16.37
N LEU A 134 -7.67 5.29 15.31
CA LEU A 134 -7.39 3.89 14.94
C LEU A 134 -5.92 3.69 14.54
N GLY A 135 -5.31 4.63 13.81
CA GLY A 135 -3.89 4.61 13.47
C GLY A 135 -2.99 4.73 14.70
N ALA A 136 -3.34 5.60 15.66
CA ALA A 136 -2.64 5.71 16.93
C ALA A 136 -2.73 4.41 17.76
N ASN A 137 -3.91 3.80 17.83
CA ASN A 137 -4.09 2.50 18.48
C ASN A 137 -3.31 1.38 17.78
N LEU A 138 -3.18 1.43 16.45
CA LEU A 138 -2.39 0.47 15.69
C LEU A 138 -0.89 0.56 16.01
N ARG A 139 -0.36 1.77 16.22
CA ARG A 139 1.03 1.99 16.68
C ARG A 139 1.29 1.34 18.03
N GLU A 140 0.42 1.60 19.01
CA GLU A 140 0.53 0.98 20.33
C GLU A 140 0.37 -0.56 20.25
N LEU A 141 -0.54 -1.07 19.41
CA LEU A 141 -0.75 -2.52 19.22
C LEU A 141 0.46 -3.22 18.58
N PHE A 142 1.22 -2.53 17.73
CA PHE A 142 2.43 -3.04 17.09
C PHE A 142 3.71 -2.73 17.86
N SER A 143 3.61 -2.05 18.99
CA SER A 143 4.74 -1.71 19.85
C SER A 143 5.44 -2.94 20.40
N SER A 144 6.75 -2.82 20.65
CA SER A 144 7.52 -3.79 21.42
C SER A 144 7.13 -3.82 22.89
N ASP A 145 6.52 -2.76 23.41
CA ASP A 145 6.07 -2.67 24.80
C ASP A 145 4.77 -3.45 25.03
N ALA A 146 4.75 -4.34 26.01
CA ALA A 146 3.59 -5.17 26.30
C ALA A 146 2.41 -4.40 26.92
N GLU A 147 2.68 -3.37 27.71
CA GLU A 147 1.65 -2.56 28.36
C GLU A 147 0.95 -1.65 27.34
N GLU A 148 1.70 -1.06 26.40
CA GLU A 148 1.13 -0.31 25.27
C GLU A 148 0.19 -1.20 24.44
N ARG A 149 0.65 -2.42 24.10
CA ARG A 149 -0.18 -3.38 23.36
C ARG A 149 -1.46 -3.73 24.11
N SER A 150 -1.37 -3.96 25.42
CA SER A 150 -2.54 -4.29 26.24
C SER A 150 -3.54 -3.13 26.32
N ARG A 151 -3.05 -1.88 26.44
CA ARG A 151 -3.91 -0.68 26.45
C ARG A 151 -4.55 -0.41 25.10
N ALA A 152 -3.84 -0.65 24.00
CA ALA A 152 -4.39 -0.53 22.66
C ALA A 152 -5.51 -1.55 22.42
N LEU A 153 -5.26 -2.81 22.80
CA LEU A 153 -6.21 -3.89 22.59
C LEU A 153 -7.53 -3.66 23.33
N SER A 154 -7.50 -3.07 24.53
CA SER A 154 -8.72 -2.74 25.27
C SER A 154 -9.55 -1.59 24.69
N ARG A 155 -9.02 -0.86 23.70
CA ARG A 155 -9.74 0.19 22.94
C ARG A 155 -10.24 -0.31 21.58
N LEU A 156 -9.87 -1.52 21.17
CA LEU A 156 -10.15 -2.10 19.86
C LEU A 156 -11.22 -3.20 19.97
N ASP A 157 -12.41 -2.85 20.46
CA ASP A 157 -13.50 -3.80 20.76
C ASP A 157 -14.02 -4.59 19.53
N ASP A 158 -13.81 -4.04 18.34
CA ASP A 158 -14.26 -4.58 17.05
C ASP A 158 -13.24 -5.53 16.39
N VAL A 159 -11.99 -5.58 16.87
CA VAL A 159 -10.96 -6.47 16.29
C VAL A 159 -11.08 -7.84 16.95
N ARG A 160 -11.70 -8.79 16.24
CA ARG A 160 -11.91 -10.15 16.74
C ARG A 160 -11.45 -11.21 15.75
N GLY A 161 -11.08 -12.36 16.31
CA GLY A 161 -10.68 -13.54 15.55
C GLY A 161 -9.29 -13.42 14.92
N PRO A 162 -8.96 -14.34 13.98
CA PRO A 162 -7.64 -14.38 13.39
C PRO A 162 -7.33 -13.13 12.56
N VAL A 163 -6.18 -12.53 12.81
CA VAL A 163 -5.71 -11.31 12.15
C VAL A 163 -4.38 -11.52 11.45
N THR A 164 -4.08 -10.66 10.46
CA THR A 164 -2.79 -10.61 9.77
C THR A 164 -2.40 -9.17 9.56
N ALA A 165 -1.12 -8.84 9.73
CA ALA A 165 -0.60 -7.52 9.44
C ALA A 165 -0.06 -7.44 8.01
N ILE A 166 -0.20 -6.27 7.38
CA ILE A 166 0.35 -5.97 6.06
C ILE A 166 1.16 -4.68 6.17
N ALA A 167 2.35 -4.68 5.57
CA ALA A 167 3.23 -3.53 5.45
C ALA A 167 3.40 -3.19 3.97
N ALA A 168 3.23 -1.93 3.59
CA ALA A 168 3.48 -1.48 2.21
C ALA A 168 4.34 -0.22 2.19
N ARG A 169 5.19 -0.06 1.17
CA ARG A 169 5.93 1.20 0.98
C ARG A 169 4.97 2.28 0.52
N THR A 170 5.05 3.46 1.13
CA THR A 170 4.28 4.63 0.70
C THR A 170 4.92 5.30 -0.51
N SER A 171 4.12 5.91 -1.37
CA SER A 171 4.58 7.03 -2.20
C SER A 171 4.00 8.32 -1.60
N PRO A 172 4.78 9.38 -1.40
CA PRO A 172 4.35 10.63 -0.74
C PRO A 172 3.01 11.19 -1.25
N ASP A 173 2.66 10.91 -2.51
CA ASP A 173 1.52 11.49 -3.20
C ASP A 173 0.24 10.61 -3.20
N ARG A 174 0.26 9.42 -2.57
CA ARG A 174 -0.83 8.42 -2.69
C ARG A 174 -1.52 8.00 -1.39
N VAL A 175 -1.55 8.79 -0.32
CA VAL A 175 -2.27 8.46 0.95
C VAL A 175 -3.82 8.40 0.80
N ALA A 176 -4.29 8.26 -0.44
CA ALA A 176 -5.54 8.67 -1.00
C ALA A 176 -6.67 7.62 -1.01
N ALA A 177 -6.59 6.51 -0.27
CA ALA A 177 -7.64 5.48 -0.41
C ALA A 177 -7.79 4.51 0.76
N LEU A 178 -7.10 4.72 1.90
CA LEU A 178 -7.23 3.80 3.04
C LEU A 178 -8.64 3.81 3.65
N TRP A 179 -9.44 4.85 3.40
CA TRP A 179 -10.85 4.89 3.82
C TRP A 179 -11.79 3.98 3.01
N THR A 180 -11.34 3.48 1.86
CA THR A 180 -12.08 2.49 1.06
C THR A 180 -11.97 1.08 1.60
N LEU A 181 -11.04 0.89 2.55
CA LEU A 181 -10.81 -0.40 3.15
C LEU A 181 -12.05 -0.78 4.00
N PRO A 182 -12.39 -2.08 4.06
CA PRO A 182 -13.47 -2.55 4.91
C PRO A 182 -13.31 -2.04 6.34
N ARG A 183 -14.41 -1.76 7.04
CA ARG A 183 -14.38 -1.25 8.44
C ARG A 183 -13.58 -2.12 9.40
N ALA A 184 -13.47 -3.42 9.12
CA ALA A 184 -12.68 -4.37 9.92
C ALA A 184 -11.15 -4.21 9.73
N VAL A 185 -10.69 -3.35 8.82
CA VAL A 185 -9.29 -3.08 8.56
C VAL A 185 -8.84 -1.85 9.34
N LEU A 186 -7.87 -2.04 10.21
CA LEU A 186 -7.17 -0.92 10.85
C LEU A 186 -6.00 -0.50 9.97
N ALA A 187 -5.77 0.81 9.87
CA ALA A 187 -4.75 1.35 9.00
C ALA A 187 -4.03 2.55 9.63
N ASP A 188 -2.71 2.60 9.46
CA ASP A 188 -1.88 3.78 9.68
C ASP A 188 -1.10 4.08 8.39
N PRO A 189 -1.39 5.18 7.67
CA PRO A 189 -0.71 5.51 6.41
C PRO A 189 0.77 5.89 6.55
N ALA A 190 1.21 6.21 7.76
CA ALA A 190 2.54 6.77 8.01
C ALA A 190 3.17 6.15 9.27
N PHE A 191 3.09 4.83 9.38
CA PHE A 191 3.69 4.08 10.48
C PHE A 191 5.22 4.18 10.41
N PRO A 192 5.89 4.70 11.45
CA PRO A 192 7.34 4.90 11.42
C PRO A 192 8.09 3.58 11.60
N VAL A 193 8.89 3.18 10.62
CA VAL A 193 9.79 2.03 10.72
C VAL A 193 11.21 2.46 10.36
N ARG A 194 12.11 2.48 11.34
CA ARG A 194 13.53 2.87 11.16
C ARG A 194 13.72 4.22 10.44
N GLY A 195 12.81 5.17 10.65
CA GLY A 195 12.84 6.50 10.04
C GLY A 195 12.14 6.60 8.68
N GLU A 196 11.62 5.51 8.14
CA GLU A 196 10.83 5.50 6.90
C GLU A 196 9.33 5.32 7.21
N PRO A 197 8.43 6.13 6.62
CA PRO A 197 6.99 5.95 6.77
C PRO A 197 6.51 4.79 5.90
N LEU A 198 5.85 3.81 6.53
CA LEU A 198 5.17 2.71 5.86
C LEU A 198 3.66 2.82 6.04
N VAL A 199 2.91 2.24 5.10
CA VAL A 199 1.49 1.95 5.32
C VAL A 199 1.42 0.66 6.15
N ALA A 200 0.85 0.75 7.35
CA ALA A 200 0.59 -0.38 8.21
C ALA A 200 -0.90 -0.72 8.20
N LEU A 201 -1.22 -2.00 8.06
CA LEU A 201 -2.58 -2.51 8.11
C LEU A 201 -2.68 -3.68 9.08
N LEU A 202 -3.80 -3.77 9.80
CA LEU A 202 -4.25 -4.99 10.46
C LEU A 202 -5.58 -5.40 9.84
N VAL A 203 -5.62 -6.63 9.32
CA VAL A 203 -6.76 -7.14 8.56
C VAL A 203 -7.22 -8.49 9.11
N PRO A 204 -8.49 -8.89 8.91
CA PRO A 204 -8.91 -10.27 9.14
C PRO A 204 -8.07 -11.24 8.30
N ALA A 205 -7.57 -12.32 8.89
CA ALA A 205 -6.60 -13.21 8.24
C ALA A 205 -7.09 -13.77 6.90
N GLY A 206 -8.38 -14.11 6.79
CA GLY A 206 -8.98 -14.61 5.55
C GLY A 206 -9.03 -13.60 4.40
N GLN A 207 -8.82 -12.31 4.66
CA GLN A 207 -8.82 -11.24 3.65
C GLN A 207 -7.41 -10.74 3.30
N ALA A 208 -6.36 -11.28 3.93
CA ALA A 208 -5.01 -10.72 3.84
C ALA A 208 -4.43 -10.75 2.42
N GLY A 209 -4.60 -11.84 1.69
CA GLY A 209 -4.11 -11.96 0.31
C GLY A 209 -4.77 -10.96 -0.64
N GLU A 210 -6.11 -10.95 -0.67
CA GLU A 210 -6.88 -10.04 -1.53
C GLU A 210 -6.61 -8.56 -1.23
N LEU A 211 -6.44 -8.20 0.05
CA LEU A 211 -6.11 -6.84 0.45
C LEU A 211 -4.66 -6.47 0.09
N ALA A 212 -3.71 -7.40 0.22
CA ALA A 212 -2.33 -7.17 -0.19
C ALA A 212 -2.24 -6.88 -1.69
N ASP A 213 -2.91 -7.67 -2.53
CA ASP A 213 -2.96 -7.47 -3.98
C ASP A 213 -3.65 -6.16 -4.36
N ARG A 214 -4.75 -5.82 -3.66
CA ARG A 214 -5.44 -4.53 -3.87
C ARG A 214 -4.55 -3.35 -3.54
N ILE A 215 -3.83 -3.39 -2.42
CA ILE A 215 -2.88 -2.34 -2.02
C ILE A 215 -1.73 -2.28 -3.03
N GLN A 216 -1.18 -3.42 -3.44
CA GLN A 216 -0.14 -3.47 -4.46
C GLN A 216 -0.61 -2.77 -5.76
N GLY A 217 -1.81 -3.11 -6.27
CA GLY A 217 -2.34 -2.51 -7.50
C GLY A 217 -2.68 -1.03 -7.38
N MET A 218 -3.19 -0.59 -6.22
CA MET A 218 -3.56 0.80 -5.96
C MET A 218 -2.33 1.73 -5.89
N TYR A 219 -1.27 1.26 -5.24
CA TYR A 219 -0.08 2.06 -4.97
C TYR A 219 1.07 1.80 -5.96
N GLY A 220 1.02 0.69 -6.72
CA GLY A 220 2.14 0.25 -7.56
C GLY A 220 3.39 -0.05 -6.74
N THR A 221 3.22 -0.47 -5.49
CA THR A 221 4.28 -0.52 -4.48
C THR A 221 4.58 -1.95 -4.03
N LEU A 222 5.66 -2.12 -3.27
CA LEU A 222 5.98 -3.39 -2.63
C LEU A 222 5.13 -3.61 -1.39
N VAL A 223 4.72 -4.86 -1.17
CA VAL A 223 3.88 -5.27 -0.05
C VAL A 223 4.48 -6.49 0.65
N GLY A 224 4.53 -6.44 1.98
CA GLY A 224 4.89 -7.55 2.85
C GLY A 224 3.70 -7.98 3.71
N VAL A 225 3.46 -9.28 3.81
CA VAL A 225 2.35 -9.87 4.55
C VAL A 225 2.87 -10.78 5.66
N GLY A 226 2.43 -10.55 6.89
CA GLY A 226 2.80 -11.37 8.05
C GLY A 226 2.11 -12.74 8.07
N ALA A 227 2.46 -13.59 9.04
CA ALA A 227 1.69 -14.82 9.26
C ALA A 227 0.36 -14.51 10.01
N PRO A 228 -0.69 -15.31 9.79
CA PRO A 228 -1.93 -15.18 10.56
C PRO A 228 -1.70 -15.47 12.04
N ARG A 229 -2.47 -14.78 12.88
CA ARG A 229 -2.49 -14.91 14.34
C ARG A 229 -3.91 -15.09 14.80
N ASP A 230 -4.17 -16.14 15.56
CA ASP A 230 -5.53 -16.42 16.07
C ASP A 230 -6.03 -15.34 17.02
N GLU A 231 -5.11 -14.69 17.72
CA GLU A 231 -5.39 -13.65 18.71
C GLU A 231 -4.85 -12.28 18.27
N PRO A 232 -5.67 -11.22 18.31
CA PRO A 232 -5.21 -9.85 18.03
C PRO A 232 -4.08 -9.37 18.93
N ALA A 233 -3.96 -9.89 20.16
CA ALA A 233 -2.84 -9.61 21.06
C ALA A 233 -1.46 -9.98 20.47
N GLN A 234 -1.43 -10.88 19.48
CA GLN A 234 -0.22 -11.33 18.80
C GLN A 234 0.03 -10.60 17.48
N ALA A 235 -0.81 -9.62 17.12
CA ALA A 235 -0.72 -8.89 15.86
C ALA A 235 0.64 -8.22 15.63
N TRP A 236 1.31 -7.75 16.69
CA TRP A 236 2.67 -7.21 16.64
C TRP A 236 3.70 -8.19 16.05
N ARG A 237 3.52 -9.51 16.24
CA ARG A 237 4.39 -10.53 15.63
C ARG A 237 4.16 -10.60 14.13
N SER A 238 2.90 -10.60 13.71
CA SER A 238 2.53 -10.53 12.29
C SER A 238 3.08 -9.25 11.64
N TRP A 239 3.03 -8.12 12.35
CA TRP A 239 3.60 -6.86 11.87
C TRP A 239 5.11 -6.93 11.65
N ARG A 240 5.86 -7.45 12.62
CA ARG A 240 7.32 -7.65 12.45
C ARG A 240 7.63 -8.52 11.24
N GLU A 241 6.88 -9.59 11.05
CA GLU A 241 7.00 -10.48 9.89
C GLU A 241 6.67 -9.78 8.57
N ALA A 242 5.61 -8.96 8.53
CA ALA A 242 5.22 -8.17 7.37
C ALA A 242 6.31 -7.17 6.96
N VAL A 243 6.93 -6.48 7.93
CA VAL A 243 8.05 -5.57 7.69
C VAL A 243 9.26 -6.32 7.13
N HIS A 244 9.59 -7.50 7.67
CA HIS A 244 10.66 -8.32 7.11
C HIS A 244 10.34 -8.81 5.69
N ALA A 245 9.12 -9.27 5.45
CA ALA A 245 8.68 -9.71 4.12
C ALA A 245 8.76 -8.56 3.10
N LEU A 246 8.34 -7.36 3.48
CA LEU A 246 8.47 -6.16 2.64
C LEU A 246 9.94 -5.85 2.32
N GLY A 247 10.82 -5.97 3.32
CA GLY A 247 12.26 -5.77 3.16
C GLY A 247 12.88 -6.77 2.18
N VAL A 248 12.43 -8.03 2.20
CA VAL A 248 12.84 -9.09 1.27
C VAL A 248 12.27 -8.85 -0.13
N ALA A 249 10.99 -8.47 -0.26
CA ALA A 249 10.38 -8.15 -1.55
C ALA A 249 11.15 -7.05 -2.31
N GLY A 250 11.73 -6.08 -1.59
CA GLY A 250 12.52 -5.01 -2.19
C GLY A 250 13.93 -5.40 -2.62
N ARG A 251 14.35 -6.65 -2.36
CA ARG A 251 15.71 -7.12 -2.58
C ARG A 251 15.77 -8.42 -3.38
N VAL A 252 14.73 -9.23 -3.32
CA VAL A 252 14.62 -10.52 -4.02
C VAL A 252 13.47 -10.44 -5.04
N PRO A 253 13.76 -10.19 -6.33
CA PRO A 253 12.73 -9.99 -7.36
C PRO A 253 11.72 -11.13 -7.49
N ALA A 254 12.14 -12.37 -7.23
CA ALA A 254 11.27 -13.54 -7.30
C ALA A 254 10.18 -13.57 -6.21
N LEU A 255 10.31 -12.74 -5.16
CA LEU A 255 9.35 -12.60 -4.07
C LEU A 255 8.59 -11.26 -4.14
N ALA A 256 8.84 -10.45 -5.16
CA ALA A 256 8.14 -9.21 -5.43
C ALA A 256 6.93 -9.44 -6.36
N PRO A 257 5.95 -8.51 -6.43
CA PRO A 257 5.82 -7.30 -5.62
C PRO A 257 5.17 -7.54 -4.24
N VAL A 258 4.57 -8.72 -4.02
CA VAL A 258 3.92 -9.11 -2.76
C VAL A 258 4.64 -10.31 -2.17
N ALA A 259 5.30 -10.11 -1.03
CA ALA A 259 5.95 -11.20 -0.29
C ALA A 259 5.13 -11.58 0.94
N THR A 260 4.89 -12.88 1.13
CA THR A 260 4.24 -13.41 2.34
C THR A 260 5.27 -14.06 3.24
N TRP A 261 5.13 -13.89 4.56
CA TRP A 261 6.05 -14.47 5.53
C TRP A 261 6.18 -16.00 5.40
N PRO A 262 5.09 -16.78 5.24
CA PRO A 262 5.20 -18.22 4.97
C PRO A 262 5.96 -18.54 3.67
N GLY A 263 5.86 -17.68 2.65
CA GLY A 263 6.48 -17.87 1.33
C GLY A 263 7.96 -17.49 1.24
N LEU A 264 8.54 -16.85 2.26
CA LEU A 264 9.95 -16.40 2.22
C LEU A 264 10.99 -17.54 2.28
N GLY A 265 10.61 -18.75 2.66
CA GLY A 265 11.54 -19.87 2.82
C GLY A 265 12.72 -19.52 3.75
N VAL A 266 13.95 -19.74 3.28
CA VAL A 266 15.18 -19.47 4.03
C VAL A 266 15.36 -17.99 4.38
N TYR A 267 14.81 -17.07 3.57
CA TYR A 267 14.92 -15.64 3.82
C TYR A 267 14.23 -15.20 5.13
N ARG A 268 13.32 -16.01 5.72
CA ARG A 268 12.79 -15.73 7.07
C ARG A 268 13.87 -15.70 8.14
N LEU A 269 14.84 -16.60 8.03
CA LEU A 269 15.97 -16.68 8.97
C LEU A 269 16.91 -15.50 8.73
N LEU A 270 17.29 -15.31 7.46
CA LEU A 270 18.22 -14.28 7.05
C LEU A 270 17.69 -12.87 7.35
N ALA A 271 16.41 -12.59 7.08
CA ALA A 271 15.81 -11.29 7.34
C ALA A 271 15.79 -10.88 8.83
N ARG A 272 15.95 -11.85 9.75
CA ARG A 272 16.04 -11.60 11.20
C ARG A 272 17.46 -11.32 11.68
N MET A 273 18.47 -11.58 10.85
CA MET A 273 19.87 -11.31 11.18
C MET A 273 20.14 -9.81 11.18
N SER A 274 21.16 -9.40 11.92
CA SER A 274 21.66 -8.03 11.83
C SER A 274 22.36 -7.80 10.49
N PRO A 275 22.43 -6.55 9.99
CA PRO A 275 23.21 -6.25 8.79
C PRO A 275 24.67 -6.68 8.89
N ALA A 276 25.27 -6.64 10.09
CA ALA A 276 26.63 -7.13 10.29
C ALA A 276 26.73 -8.65 10.11
N GLY A 277 25.82 -9.42 10.71
CA GLY A 277 25.80 -10.87 10.54
C GLY A 277 25.48 -11.33 9.12
N LEU A 278 24.66 -10.56 8.38
CA LEU A 278 24.44 -10.82 6.95
C LEU A 278 25.72 -10.62 6.12
N ARG A 279 26.51 -9.58 6.42
CA ARG A 279 27.80 -9.34 5.75
C ARG A 279 28.81 -10.43 6.07
N GLU A 280 28.96 -10.77 7.34
CA GLU A 280 29.84 -11.88 7.79
C GLU A 280 29.49 -13.19 7.07
N LEU A 281 28.20 -13.52 6.96
CA LEU A 281 27.76 -14.69 6.21
C LEU A 281 27.99 -14.55 4.70
N ALA A 282 27.79 -13.38 4.10
CA ALA A 282 28.03 -13.16 2.68
C ALA A 282 29.53 -13.22 2.30
N GLU A 283 30.42 -12.86 3.23
CA GLU A 283 31.89 -12.91 3.07
C GLU A 283 32.41 -14.32 2.78
N GLU A 284 31.69 -15.36 3.22
CA GLU A 284 31.95 -16.77 2.88
C GLU A 284 31.96 -17.04 1.36
N THR A 285 31.34 -16.13 0.59
CA THR A 285 31.30 -16.17 -0.87
C THR A 285 31.91 -14.92 -1.52
N ALA A 286 32.76 -14.17 -0.82
CA ALA A 286 33.38 -12.94 -1.33
C ALA A 286 34.10 -13.14 -2.67
N GLY A 287 34.79 -14.27 -2.85
CA GLY A 287 35.45 -14.62 -4.11
C GLY A 287 34.50 -14.81 -5.30
N LEU A 288 33.20 -15.01 -5.06
CA LEU A 288 32.16 -15.09 -6.10
C LEU A 288 31.51 -13.72 -6.37
N ALA A 289 31.60 -12.76 -5.45
CA ALA A 289 30.97 -11.44 -5.59
C ALA A 289 31.55 -10.64 -6.78
N GLU A 290 32.81 -10.89 -7.13
CA GLU A 290 33.49 -10.27 -8.29
C GLU A 290 33.07 -10.88 -9.64
N ASP A 291 32.39 -12.04 -9.65
CA ASP A 291 31.93 -12.73 -10.85
C ASP A 291 30.43 -13.08 -10.72
N PRO A 292 29.52 -12.13 -11.01
CA PRO A 292 28.08 -12.33 -10.84
C PRO A 292 27.50 -13.48 -11.66
N GLU A 293 28.10 -13.82 -12.80
CA GLU A 293 27.68 -14.95 -13.61
C GLU A 293 28.05 -16.29 -12.97
N LEU A 294 29.23 -16.35 -12.36
CA LEU A 294 29.66 -17.51 -11.58
C LEU A 294 28.81 -17.69 -10.32
N ALA A 295 28.54 -16.61 -9.57
CA ALA A 295 27.66 -16.64 -8.41
C ALA A 295 26.25 -17.16 -8.79
N ARG A 296 25.68 -16.65 -9.89
CA ARG A 296 24.39 -17.13 -10.43
C ARG A 296 24.45 -18.60 -10.83
N THR A 297 25.58 -19.06 -11.38
CA THR A 297 25.75 -20.47 -11.77
C THR A 297 25.73 -21.38 -10.55
N VAL A 298 26.46 -21.02 -9.49
CA VAL A 298 26.51 -21.78 -8.23
C VAL A 298 25.15 -21.76 -7.53
N GLU A 299 24.52 -20.59 -7.43
CA GLU A 299 23.19 -20.49 -6.83
C GLU A 299 22.15 -21.33 -7.59
N SER A 300 22.15 -21.28 -8.92
CA SER A 300 21.25 -22.07 -9.77
C SER A 300 21.45 -23.59 -9.60
N TYR A 301 22.70 -24.02 -9.41
CA TYR A 301 23.05 -25.40 -9.11
C TYR A 301 22.51 -25.84 -7.74
N LEU A 302 22.70 -25.01 -6.70
CA LEU A 302 22.25 -25.30 -5.34
C LEU A 302 20.73 -25.26 -5.21
N ASP A 303 20.05 -24.32 -5.86
CA ASP A 303 18.59 -24.24 -5.93
C ASP A 303 17.96 -25.47 -6.60
N ARG A 304 18.72 -26.20 -7.42
CA ARG A 304 18.32 -27.47 -8.08
C ARG A 304 18.88 -28.70 -7.40
N ALA A 305 19.20 -28.61 -6.11
CA ALA A 305 19.73 -29.70 -5.30
C ALA A 305 20.99 -30.38 -5.90
N GLY A 306 21.77 -29.63 -6.68
CA GLY A 306 22.97 -30.13 -7.35
C GLY A 306 22.71 -30.90 -8.66
N HIS A 307 21.52 -30.80 -9.25
CA HIS A 307 21.22 -31.50 -10.49
C HIS A 307 21.86 -30.82 -11.71
N VAL A 308 22.95 -31.40 -12.22
CA VAL A 308 23.78 -30.83 -13.31
C VAL A 308 22.99 -30.57 -14.59
N GLN A 309 22.18 -31.54 -15.04
CA GLN A 309 21.43 -31.43 -16.30
C GLN A 309 20.37 -30.33 -16.24
N GLU A 310 19.57 -30.29 -15.17
CA GLU A 310 18.56 -29.23 -14.97
C GLU A 310 19.20 -27.86 -14.85
N THR A 311 20.35 -27.77 -14.17
CA THR A 311 21.10 -26.52 -14.02
C THR A 311 21.65 -26.02 -15.35
N ALA A 312 22.29 -26.91 -16.12
CA ALA A 312 22.83 -26.59 -17.44
C ALA A 312 21.71 -26.14 -18.40
N GLY A 313 20.57 -26.83 -18.38
CA GLY A 313 19.39 -26.45 -19.15
C GLY A 313 18.83 -25.08 -18.76
N ALA A 314 18.69 -24.81 -17.46
CA ALA A 314 18.19 -23.53 -16.95
C ALA A 314 19.13 -22.35 -17.26
N LEU A 315 20.44 -22.59 -17.28
CA LEU A 315 21.45 -21.58 -17.58
C LEU A 315 21.75 -21.45 -19.09
N GLY A 316 21.25 -22.36 -19.93
CA GLY A 316 21.54 -22.37 -21.36
C GLY A 316 23.00 -22.67 -21.70
N VAL A 317 23.71 -23.43 -20.85
CA VAL A 317 25.14 -23.75 -21.02
C VAL A 317 25.36 -25.24 -21.22
N HIS A 318 26.49 -25.60 -21.83
CA HIS A 318 26.89 -27.01 -21.92
C HIS A 318 27.35 -27.56 -20.56
N ARG A 319 27.15 -28.86 -20.31
CA ARG A 319 27.55 -29.53 -19.05
C ARG A 319 29.02 -29.30 -18.69
N GLN A 320 29.92 -29.29 -19.68
CA GLN A 320 31.36 -29.06 -19.46
C GLN A 320 31.64 -27.63 -18.99
N THR A 321 30.90 -26.65 -19.52
CA THR A 321 30.97 -25.26 -19.06
C THR A 321 30.49 -25.14 -17.62
N LEU A 322 29.42 -25.84 -17.26
CA LEU A 322 28.93 -25.88 -15.89
C LEU A 322 29.98 -26.48 -14.95
N TYR A 323 30.57 -27.64 -15.26
CA TYR A 323 31.63 -28.24 -14.44
C TYR A 323 32.83 -27.31 -14.27
N TYR A 324 33.27 -26.66 -15.35
CA TYR A 324 34.36 -25.69 -15.28
C TYR A 324 34.04 -24.52 -14.33
N ARG A 325 32.81 -24.00 -14.39
CA ARG A 325 32.34 -22.93 -13.49
C ARG A 325 32.29 -23.41 -12.04
N LEU A 326 31.68 -24.56 -11.76
CA LEU A 326 31.62 -25.11 -10.40
C LEU A 326 33.03 -25.32 -9.82
N ALA A 327 33.96 -25.93 -10.59
CA ALA A 327 35.35 -26.09 -10.16
C ALA A 327 36.12 -24.76 -10.01
N LYS A 328 35.73 -23.72 -10.75
CA LYS A 328 36.25 -22.36 -10.53
C LYS A 328 35.72 -21.78 -9.22
N ALA A 329 34.44 -21.98 -8.92
CA ALA A 329 33.83 -21.52 -7.69
C ALA A 329 34.48 -22.18 -6.46
N GLU A 330 34.65 -23.50 -6.45
CA GLU A 330 35.30 -24.24 -5.35
C GLU A 330 36.71 -23.72 -5.05
N ARG A 331 37.49 -23.37 -6.08
CA ARG A 331 38.82 -22.77 -5.93
C ARG A 331 38.78 -21.35 -5.34
N LEU A 332 37.75 -20.57 -5.67
CA LEU A 332 37.60 -19.19 -5.19
C LEU A 332 37.07 -19.14 -3.75
N THR A 333 36.20 -20.07 -3.38
CA THR A 333 35.61 -20.15 -2.03
C THR A 333 36.43 -21.01 -1.09
N GLY A 334 37.30 -21.89 -1.59
CA GLY A 334 38.04 -22.86 -0.79
C GLY A 334 37.13 -23.95 -0.18
N ARG A 335 35.99 -24.22 -0.83
CA ARG A 335 34.89 -25.05 -0.31
C ARG A 335 34.51 -26.11 -1.35
N ASP A 336 34.13 -27.30 -0.89
CA ASP A 336 33.79 -28.45 -1.72
C ASP A 336 32.27 -28.54 -1.95
N LEU A 337 31.82 -28.45 -3.20
CA LEU A 337 30.40 -28.56 -3.53
C LEU A 337 29.88 -30.02 -3.48
N ALA A 338 30.75 -31.00 -3.26
CA ALA A 338 30.36 -32.37 -2.91
C ALA A 338 30.09 -32.53 -1.41
N ASP A 339 30.61 -31.66 -0.54
CA ASP A 339 30.35 -31.68 0.89
C ASP A 339 29.00 -31.02 1.23
N GLY A 340 28.29 -31.57 2.22
CA GLY A 340 26.95 -31.11 2.58
C GLY A 340 26.94 -29.80 3.37
N GLU A 341 27.91 -29.61 4.26
CA GLU A 341 28.03 -28.42 5.11
C GLU A 341 28.50 -27.23 4.26
N ASP A 342 29.49 -27.45 3.41
CA ASP A 342 30.01 -26.46 2.47
C ASP A 342 28.93 -25.96 1.50
N ARG A 343 28.13 -26.88 0.95
CA ARG A 343 26.97 -26.52 0.10
C ARG A 343 25.97 -25.64 0.84
N LEU A 344 25.60 -26.02 2.07
CA LEU A 344 24.65 -25.24 2.87
C LEU A 344 25.20 -23.84 3.15
N LEU A 345 26.47 -23.75 3.53
CA LEU A 345 27.12 -22.48 3.85
C LEU A 345 27.18 -21.56 2.63
N ILE A 346 27.63 -22.06 1.48
CA ILE A 346 27.65 -21.30 0.23
C ILE A 346 26.24 -20.86 -0.16
N HIS A 347 25.25 -21.75 -0.05
CA HIS A 347 23.86 -21.41 -0.42
C HIS A 347 23.32 -20.30 0.47
N LEU A 348 23.51 -20.40 1.78
CA LEU A 348 23.09 -19.38 2.74
C LEU A 348 23.82 -18.06 2.51
N ALA A 349 25.13 -18.08 2.22
CA ALA A 349 25.93 -16.91 1.92
C ALA A 349 25.43 -16.17 0.67
N LEU A 350 25.16 -16.89 -0.42
CA LEU A 350 24.56 -16.32 -1.64
C LEU A 350 23.17 -15.74 -1.37
N LYS A 351 22.33 -16.45 -0.60
CA LYS A 351 21.00 -15.94 -0.20
C LYS A 351 21.10 -14.72 0.71
N ALA A 352 22.10 -14.65 1.60
CA ALA A 352 22.35 -13.51 2.47
C ALA A 352 22.83 -12.28 1.68
N ALA A 353 23.66 -12.48 0.66
CA ALA A 353 24.14 -11.42 -0.23
C ALA A 353 23.00 -10.69 -0.94
N HIS A 354 21.91 -11.39 -1.30
CA HIS A 354 20.70 -10.72 -1.85
C HIS A 354 20.06 -9.74 -0.87
N LEU A 355 20.28 -9.87 0.44
CA LEU A 355 19.67 -9.00 1.46
C LEU A 355 20.50 -7.77 1.85
N LEU A 356 21.71 -7.63 1.32
CA LEU A 356 22.62 -6.50 1.54
C LEU A 356 22.39 -5.42 0.48
#